data_AF-A0A181ZDB6-F1
#
_entry.id   AF-A0A181ZDB6-F1
#
_cell.length_a   1.000
_cell.length_b   1.000
_cell.length_c   1.000
_cell.angle_alpha   90.00
_cell.angle_beta   90.00
_cell.angle_gamma   90.00
#
_symmetry.space_group_name_H-M   'P 1'
#
loop_
_entity.id
_entity.type
_entity.pdbx_description
1 polymer ?
#
loop_
_entity_poly.entity_id
_entity_poly.type
_entity_poly.pdbx_seq_one_letter_code
_entity_poly.pdbx_strand_id
1 'polypeptide(L)'
;MTTRRSARAISVAALAVPAALVLAACSGGDSGGSPTRTPTTAPSASATAAPIGKRISQTCAELVPDTTFAVYGKQFELDASATPEKGSAAAKIAQQRGRVCVFHEVSDESMTITLAVADLPEKSLTNLKDALYERGGSVPTYRVEGYFALTDDVGRADAFADPYWITTSSTLFTEPGSAQPVVDAVRQALAPAASSTATPAG
;
A
#
# COMPACT_ATOMS: atom_id res chain seq x y z
N MET A 1 41.21 8.48 -34.18
CA MET A 1 40.89 9.32 -35.35
C MET A 1 40.17 8.40 -36.34
N THR A 2 38.89 8.51 -36.71
CA THR A 2 38.00 9.67 -36.91
C THR A 2 36.52 9.26 -36.74
N THR A 3 35.83 10.07 -35.93
CA THR A 3 34.40 10.38 -35.81
C THR A 3 33.52 10.16 -37.05
N ARG A 4 32.30 9.61 -36.86
CA ARG A 4 31.07 10.14 -37.49
C ARG A 4 29.88 10.03 -36.52
N ARG A 5 29.45 11.20 -36.03
CA ARG A 5 28.18 11.45 -35.33
C ARG A 5 27.06 11.54 -36.37
N SER A 6 25.94 10.88 -36.12
CA SER A 6 24.69 11.07 -36.87
C SER A 6 23.66 11.70 -35.93
N ALA A 7 23.61 13.03 -35.91
CA ALA A 7 22.52 13.77 -35.28
C ALA A 7 21.32 13.77 -36.25
N ARG A 8 20.18 13.22 -35.83
CA ARG A 8 18.89 13.48 -36.50
C ARG A 8 18.05 14.37 -35.61
N ALA A 9 17.65 15.48 -36.23
CA ALA A 9 16.98 16.60 -35.63
C ALA A 9 15.45 16.42 -35.65
N ILE A 10 14.80 16.97 -34.62
CA ILE A 10 13.57 17.77 -34.63
C ILE A 10 12.30 17.11 -35.18
N SER A 11 11.30 17.00 -34.28
CA SER A 11 9.93 17.48 -34.54
C SER A 11 9.22 17.73 -33.21
N VAL A 12 9.16 19.00 -32.83
CA VAL A 12 8.30 19.52 -31.75
C VAL A 12 6.93 19.74 -32.37
N ALA A 13 5.90 19.03 -31.88
CA ALA A 13 4.51 19.30 -32.20
C ALA A 13 3.84 19.91 -30.97
N ALA A 14 3.81 21.24 -30.92
CA ALA A 14 3.03 22.00 -29.95
C ALA A 14 1.58 22.07 -30.43
N LEU A 15 0.66 21.43 -29.70
CA LEU A 15 -0.78 21.62 -29.84
C LEU A 15 -1.27 22.51 -28.70
N ALA A 16 -1.41 23.79 -29.01
CA ALA A 16 -2.08 24.77 -28.16
C ALA A 16 -3.59 24.68 -28.38
N VAL A 17 -4.36 24.46 -27.32
CA VAL A 17 -5.82 24.63 -27.31
C VAL A 17 -6.17 25.73 -26.31
N PRO A 18 -6.67 26.89 -26.75
CA PRO A 18 -7.22 27.90 -25.88
C PRO A 18 -8.74 27.72 -25.78
N ALA A 19 -9.28 27.65 -24.56
CA ALA A 19 -10.70 27.92 -24.32
C ALA A 19 -10.82 28.68 -22.99
N ALA A 20 -10.88 30.00 -23.13
CA ALA A 20 -11.31 30.90 -22.08
C ALA A 20 -12.84 30.87 -21.99
N LEU A 21 -13.38 30.62 -20.79
CA LEU A 21 -14.73 31.04 -20.42
C LEU A 21 -14.65 31.80 -19.11
N VAL A 22 -14.71 33.12 -19.25
CA VAL A 22 -14.99 34.09 -18.19
C VAL A 22 -16.49 34.09 -17.97
N LEU A 23 -16.96 33.92 -16.74
CA LEU A 23 -18.24 34.52 -16.32
C LEU A 23 -18.02 35.37 -15.09
N ALA A 24 -18.26 36.66 -15.31
CA ALA A 24 -18.26 37.73 -14.34
C ALA A 24 -19.54 37.72 -13.49
N ALA A 25 -19.35 38.17 -12.25
CA ALA A 25 -20.22 38.98 -11.40
C ALA A 25 -21.71 39.15 -11.76
N CYS A 26 -22.56 39.01 -10.74
CA CYS A 26 -23.62 39.98 -10.48
C CYS A 26 -23.85 40.12 -8.97
N SER A 27 -23.36 41.23 -8.44
CA SER A 27 -23.83 41.84 -7.20
C SER A 27 -25.22 42.45 -7.46
N GLY A 28 -26.21 42.04 -6.65
CA GLY A 28 -27.53 42.65 -6.60
C GLY A 28 -27.77 43.17 -5.18
N GLY A 29 -28.00 44.47 -5.06
CA GLY A 29 -28.21 45.16 -3.80
C GLY A 29 -29.67 45.18 -3.33
N ASP A 30 -29.77 45.18 -2.00
CA ASP A 30 -30.66 45.94 -1.10
C ASP A 30 -32.20 45.76 -1.07
N SER A 31 -32.68 45.80 0.19
CA SER A 31 -34.02 46.12 0.70
C SER A 31 -35.12 45.04 0.78
N GLY A 32 -35.31 44.56 2.03
CA GLY A 32 -36.65 44.36 2.60
C GLY A 32 -37.23 42.95 2.57
N GLY A 33 -37.01 42.16 3.61
CA GLY A 33 -37.77 40.92 3.83
C GLY A 33 -37.24 40.08 4.98
N SER A 34 -38.04 39.97 6.04
CA SER A 34 -37.89 39.11 7.23
C SER A 34 -37.05 37.84 7.02
N PRO A 35 -36.09 37.48 7.90
CA PRO A 35 -35.27 36.29 7.71
C PRO A 35 -36.08 35.03 8.05
N THR A 36 -36.78 34.48 7.07
CA THR A 36 -37.21 33.09 7.09
C THR A 36 -35.96 32.23 6.88
N ARG A 37 -35.44 31.68 7.98
CA ARG A 37 -34.31 30.74 7.98
C ARG A 37 -34.61 29.55 7.07
N THR A 38 -34.00 29.52 5.89
CA THR A 38 -33.86 28.32 5.06
C THR A 38 -33.06 27.29 5.88
N PRO A 39 -33.49 26.02 5.98
CA PRO A 39 -32.66 25.01 6.60
C PRO A 39 -31.42 24.81 5.73
N THR A 40 -30.27 25.25 6.23
CA THR A 40 -28.97 24.84 5.72
C THR A 40 -28.91 23.32 5.79
N THR A 41 -28.90 22.66 4.64
CA THR A 41 -28.56 21.24 4.52
C THR A 41 -27.10 21.11 4.96
N ALA A 42 -26.91 20.73 6.22
CA ALA A 42 -25.58 20.40 6.73
C ALA A 42 -24.98 19.29 5.84
N PRO A 43 -23.66 19.32 5.54
CA PRO A 43 -23.03 18.22 4.83
C PRO A 43 -23.27 16.95 5.64
N SER A 44 -23.97 15.98 5.06
CA SER A 44 -24.16 14.68 5.67
C SER A 44 -22.77 14.06 5.84
N ALA A 45 -22.31 13.93 7.08
CA ALA A 45 -21.10 13.17 7.36
C ALA A 45 -21.30 11.76 6.77
N SER A 46 -20.54 11.41 5.74
CA SER A 46 -20.52 10.04 5.24
C SER A 46 -20.06 9.16 6.38
N ALA A 47 -20.96 8.34 6.91
CA ALA A 47 -20.62 7.33 7.90
C ALA A 47 -19.59 6.38 7.26
N THR A 48 -18.35 6.42 7.74
CA THR A 48 -17.33 5.44 7.36
C THR A 48 -17.84 4.07 7.80
N ALA A 49 -17.92 3.13 6.86
CA ALA A 49 -18.32 1.76 7.16
C ALA A 49 -17.43 1.17 8.28
N ALA A 50 -18.04 0.39 9.17
CA ALA A 50 -17.29 -0.28 10.23
C ALA A 50 -16.23 -1.24 9.64
N PRO A 51 -15.07 -1.40 10.28
CA PRO A 51 -14.07 -2.37 9.84
C PRO A 51 -14.64 -3.79 9.83
N ILE A 52 -14.39 -4.54 8.76
CA ILE A 52 -14.83 -5.93 8.62
C ILE A 52 -13.74 -6.93 9.03
N GLY A 53 -12.49 -6.47 9.15
CA GLY A 53 -11.34 -7.29 9.54
C GLY A 53 -11.20 -7.48 11.05
N LYS A 54 -10.43 -8.51 11.42
CA LYS A 54 -9.99 -8.72 12.80
C LYS A 54 -8.68 -7.98 13.05
N ARG A 55 -8.44 -7.64 14.33
CA ARG A 55 -7.20 -6.98 14.74
C ARG A 55 -6.04 -7.96 14.67
N ILE A 56 -4.94 -7.55 14.03
CA ILE A 56 -3.66 -8.24 14.10
C ILE A 56 -3.00 -7.93 15.45
N SER A 57 -2.78 -8.96 16.27
CA SER A 57 -2.18 -8.83 17.61
C SER A 57 -0.67 -8.73 17.58
N GLN A 58 -0.02 -9.29 16.55
CA GLN A 58 1.42 -9.29 16.39
C GLN A 58 1.96 -7.87 16.23
N THR A 59 3.10 -7.62 16.87
CA THR A 59 3.92 -6.41 16.71
C THR A 59 4.67 -6.43 15.39
N CYS A 60 5.20 -5.29 14.96
CA CYS A 60 6.03 -5.22 13.75
C CYS A 60 7.27 -6.09 13.84
N ALA A 61 7.92 -6.13 15.01
CA ALA A 61 9.10 -6.97 15.27
C ALA A 61 8.78 -8.47 15.27
N GLU A 62 7.57 -8.87 15.68
CA GLU A 62 7.12 -10.26 15.58
C GLU A 62 6.81 -10.65 14.13
N LEU A 63 6.20 -9.75 13.36
CA LEU A 63 5.85 -10.00 11.96
C LEU A 63 7.09 -10.06 11.05
N VAL A 64 8.04 -9.15 11.24
CA VAL A 64 9.27 -9.05 10.47
C VAL A 64 10.41 -8.68 11.42
N PRO A 65 11.14 -9.67 11.93
CA PRO A 65 12.34 -9.42 12.72
C PRO A 65 13.39 -8.66 11.90
N ASP A 66 14.21 -7.82 12.53
CA ASP A 66 15.21 -7.01 11.84
C ASP A 66 16.21 -7.84 11.01
N THR A 67 16.46 -9.09 11.45
CA THR A 67 17.32 -10.05 10.72
C THR A 67 16.78 -10.39 9.33
N THR A 68 15.49 -10.23 9.07
CA THR A 68 14.89 -10.39 7.74
C THR A 68 15.48 -9.40 6.73
N PHE A 69 15.87 -8.20 7.16
CA PHE A 69 16.40 -7.16 6.28
C PHE A 69 17.89 -7.35 5.94
N ALA A 70 18.59 -8.25 6.62
CA ALA A 70 20.02 -8.51 6.37
C ALA A 70 20.31 -8.91 4.92
N VAL A 71 19.34 -9.52 4.23
CA VAL A 71 19.42 -9.89 2.80
C VAL A 71 19.63 -8.68 1.88
N TYR A 72 19.25 -7.48 2.31
CA TYR A 72 19.43 -6.24 1.55
C TYR A 72 20.77 -5.56 1.83
N GLY A 73 21.60 -6.12 2.74
CA GLY A 73 22.87 -5.52 3.14
C GLY A 73 22.72 -4.16 3.83
N LYS A 74 21.55 -3.90 4.41
CA LYS A 74 21.12 -2.61 4.97
C LYS A 74 20.57 -2.80 6.38
N GLN A 75 20.58 -1.74 7.18
CA GLN A 75 19.97 -1.72 8.51
C GLN A 75 18.68 -0.89 8.43
N PHE A 76 17.62 -1.42 9.03
CA PHE A 76 16.30 -0.80 9.00
C PHE A 76 15.78 -0.59 10.40
N GLU A 77 15.11 0.53 10.62
CA GLU A 77 14.45 0.86 11.88
C GLU A 77 12.96 1.13 11.63
N LEU A 78 12.14 0.76 12.60
CA LEU A 78 10.70 1.03 12.54
C LEU A 78 10.44 2.53 12.68
N ASP A 79 9.80 3.12 11.68
CA ASP A 79 9.25 4.47 11.79
C ASP A 79 7.86 4.40 12.47
N ALA A 80 7.84 4.67 13.78
CA ALA A 80 6.61 4.71 14.57
C ALA A 80 5.70 5.91 14.24
N SER A 81 6.21 6.90 13.52
CA SER A 81 5.47 8.11 13.11
C SER A 81 4.90 8.01 11.69
N ALA A 82 5.36 7.02 10.91
CA ALA A 82 4.95 6.84 9.54
C ALA A 82 3.43 6.66 9.41
N THR A 83 2.87 7.31 8.39
CA THR A 83 1.49 7.12 7.99
C THR A 83 1.45 6.55 6.57
N PRO A 84 0.62 5.52 6.31
CA PRO A 84 0.54 4.95 4.96
C PRO A 84 -0.02 5.97 3.97
N GLU A 85 0.52 5.98 2.76
CA GLU A 85 0.05 6.87 1.70
C GLU A 85 -1.45 6.68 1.45
N LYS A 86 -2.19 7.78 1.32
CA LYS A 86 -3.63 7.76 1.09
C LYS A 86 -3.96 6.95 -0.18
N GLY A 87 -4.87 5.99 -0.05
CA GLY A 87 -5.32 5.15 -1.17
C GLY A 87 -4.44 3.94 -1.44
N SER A 88 -3.27 3.82 -0.79
CA SER A 88 -2.42 2.64 -0.84
C SER A 88 -3.11 1.40 -0.25
N ALA A 89 -2.59 0.20 -0.55
CA ALA A 89 -3.06 -1.02 0.09
C ALA A 89 -2.86 -0.97 1.61
N ALA A 90 -1.72 -0.46 2.07
CA ALA A 90 -1.44 -0.28 3.49
C ALA A 90 -2.46 0.64 4.19
N ALA A 91 -2.88 1.75 3.56
CA ALA A 91 -3.94 2.61 4.09
C ALA A 91 -5.30 1.90 4.17
N LYS A 92 -5.64 1.08 3.16
CA LYS A 92 -6.86 0.25 3.19
C LYS A 92 -6.81 -0.80 4.30
N ILE A 93 -5.67 -1.46 4.49
CA ILE A 93 -5.44 -2.44 5.55
C ILE A 93 -5.56 -1.80 6.93
N ALA A 94 -4.99 -0.60 7.13
CA ALA A 94 -5.11 0.14 8.39
C ALA A 94 -6.58 0.41 8.76
N GLN A 95 -7.42 0.75 7.78
CA GLN A 95 -8.87 0.94 7.98
C GLN A 95 -9.59 -0.35 8.39
N GLN A 96 -9.04 -1.51 8.05
CA GLN A 96 -9.60 -2.82 8.39
C GLN A 96 -9.03 -3.41 9.69
N ARG A 97 -8.50 -2.57 10.59
CA ARG A 97 -7.83 -2.99 11.85
C ARG A 97 -6.58 -3.85 11.62
N GLY A 98 -6.03 -3.80 10.42
CA GLY A 98 -4.77 -4.45 10.10
C GLY A 98 -3.58 -3.78 10.77
N ARG A 99 -2.43 -4.45 10.72
CA ARG A 99 -1.14 -3.92 11.18
C ARG A 99 -0.42 -3.31 9.99
N VAL A 100 0.08 -2.09 10.15
CA VAL A 100 1.02 -1.48 9.20
C VAL A 100 2.32 -1.18 9.91
N CYS A 101 3.43 -1.49 9.25
CA CYS A 101 4.79 -1.31 9.72
C CYS A 101 5.57 -0.65 8.59
N VAL A 102 6.12 0.52 8.82
CA VAL A 102 7.00 1.19 7.87
C VAL A 102 8.38 1.22 8.48
N PHE A 103 9.35 0.68 7.75
CA PHE A 103 10.74 0.68 8.14
C PHE A 103 11.50 1.60 7.19
N HIS A 104 12.42 2.41 7.71
CA HIS A 104 13.33 3.22 6.92
C HIS A 104 14.75 2.70 7.08
N GLU A 105 15.58 2.85 6.05
CA GLU A 105 16.99 2.51 6.13
C GLU A 105 17.72 3.57 6.98
N VAL A 106 18.60 3.13 7.89
CA VAL A 106 19.25 4.01 8.86
C VAL A 106 20.13 5.08 8.21
N SER A 107 20.75 4.78 7.06
CA SER A 107 21.66 5.69 6.36
C SER A 107 20.97 6.56 5.29
N ASP A 108 19.75 6.19 4.89
CA ASP A 108 18.93 6.81 3.85
C ASP A 108 17.45 6.60 4.17
N GLU A 109 16.88 7.53 4.95
CA GLU A 109 15.49 7.46 5.40
C GLU A 109 14.47 7.49 4.24
N SER A 110 14.88 7.89 3.03
CA SER A 110 14.02 7.86 1.85
C SER A 110 13.76 6.43 1.34
N MET A 111 14.65 5.49 1.67
CA MET A 111 14.51 4.09 1.37
C MET A 111 13.65 3.41 2.44
N THR A 112 12.44 3.04 2.06
CA THR A 112 11.49 2.43 2.99
C THR A 112 11.03 1.04 2.55
N ILE A 113 10.67 0.21 3.53
CA ILE A 113 9.88 -1.00 3.36
C ILE A 113 8.57 -0.79 4.11
N THR A 114 7.46 -0.73 3.36
CA THR A 114 6.12 -0.65 3.94
C THR A 114 5.49 -2.03 3.92
N LEU A 115 5.28 -2.62 5.09
CA LEU A 115 4.55 -3.86 5.29
C LEU A 115 3.15 -3.56 5.83
N ALA A 116 2.13 -4.23 5.33
CA ALA A 116 0.82 -4.25 5.97
C ALA A 116 0.16 -5.64 5.91
N VAL A 117 -0.58 -5.98 6.96
CA VAL A 117 -1.27 -7.27 7.12
C VAL A 117 -2.70 -7.05 7.58
N ALA A 118 -3.66 -7.70 6.94
CA ALA A 118 -5.05 -7.77 7.37
C ALA A 118 -5.53 -9.20 7.56
N ASP A 119 -6.33 -9.45 8.59
CA ASP A 119 -7.17 -10.65 8.74
C ASP A 119 -8.57 -10.27 8.25
N LEU A 120 -8.98 -10.84 7.11
CA LEU A 120 -10.22 -10.46 6.43
C LEU A 120 -11.16 -11.68 6.25
N PRO A 121 -12.48 -11.45 6.20
CA PRO A 121 -13.42 -12.49 5.81
C PRO A 121 -13.09 -13.04 4.41
N GLU A 122 -13.29 -14.34 4.21
CA GLU A 122 -12.99 -15.06 2.97
C GLU A 122 -13.49 -14.35 1.71
N LYS A 123 -14.77 -13.92 1.70
CA LYS A 123 -15.36 -13.17 0.57
C LYS A 123 -14.56 -11.92 0.18
N SER A 124 -13.97 -11.24 1.16
CA SER A 124 -13.15 -10.04 0.89
C SER A 124 -11.81 -10.43 0.30
N LEU A 125 -11.20 -11.53 0.76
CA LEU A 125 -9.96 -12.06 0.18
C LEU A 125 -10.20 -12.53 -1.25
N THR A 126 -11.28 -13.25 -1.54
CA THR A 126 -11.64 -13.67 -2.90
C THR A 126 -11.78 -12.46 -3.83
N ASN A 127 -12.54 -11.45 -3.43
CA ASN A 127 -12.68 -10.23 -4.24
C ASN A 127 -11.34 -9.52 -4.50
N LEU A 128 -10.42 -9.53 -3.53
CA LEU A 128 -9.08 -8.97 -3.69
C LEU A 128 -8.22 -9.80 -4.64
N LYS A 129 -8.24 -11.13 -4.50
CA LYS A 129 -7.55 -12.09 -5.36
C LYS A 129 -8.02 -11.94 -6.81
N ASP A 130 -9.33 -11.92 -7.04
CA ASP A 130 -9.92 -11.72 -8.37
C ASP A 130 -9.48 -10.39 -9.00
N ALA A 131 -9.52 -9.29 -8.22
CA ALA A 131 -9.11 -7.97 -8.70
C ALA A 131 -7.61 -7.86 -9.00
N LEU A 132 -6.76 -8.65 -8.35
CA LEU A 132 -5.33 -8.74 -8.64
C LEU A 132 -5.06 -9.66 -9.82
N TYR A 133 -5.78 -10.79 -9.92
CA TYR A 133 -5.74 -11.69 -11.06
C TYR A 133 -6.06 -10.96 -12.37
N GLU A 134 -7.11 -10.13 -12.38
CA GLU A 134 -7.49 -9.32 -13.55
C GLU A 134 -6.39 -8.32 -13.97
N ARG A 135 -5.58 -7.84 -13.02
CA ARG A 135 -4.44 -6.95 -13.30
C ARG A 135 -3.20 -7.72 -13.78
N GLY A 136 -3.15 -9.03 -13.55
CA GLY A 136 -2.00 -9.89 -13.82
C GLY A 136 -0.94 -9.86 -12.72
N GLY A 137 0.25 -10.35 -13.04
CA GLY A 137 1.38 -10.37 -12.09
C GLY A 137 1.32 -11.51 -11.06
N SER A 138 0.53 -12.55 -11.31
CA SER A 138 0.54 -13.77 -10.49
C SER A 138 1.94 -14.39 -10.47
N VAL A 139 2.42 -14.75 -9.27
CA VAL A 139 3.77 -15.30 -9.07
C VAL A 139 3.75 -16.54 -8.16
N PRO A 140 4.54 -17.58 -8.46
CA PRO A 140 4.63 -18.78 -7.61
C PRO A 140 5.54 -18.57 -6.38
N THR A 141 6.30 -17.48 -6.35
CA THR A 141 7.40 -17.20 -5.43
C THR A 141 7.00 -17.27 -3.96
N TYR A 142 5.78 -16.85 -3.61
CA TYR A 142 5.38 -16.68 -2.20
C TYR A 142 4.84 -17.94 -1.53
N ARG A 143 4.83 -19.10 -2.23
CA ARG A 143 4.32 -20.41 -1.73
C ARG A 143 2.86 -20.40 -1.24
N VAL A 144 2.17 -19.30 -1.48
CA VAL A 144 0.73 -19.08 -1.41
C VAL A 144 0.35 -18.32 -2.67
N GLU A 145 -0.95 -18.13 -2.90
CA GLU A 145 -1.39 -17.26 -3.97
C GLU A 145 -0.80 -15.85 -3.78
N GLY A 146 -0.16 -15.36 -4.83
CA GLY A 146 0.73 -14.22 -4.74
C GLY A 146 0.74 -13.42 -6.03
N TYR A 147 0.85 -12.11 -5.88
CA TYR A 147 0.88 -11.15 -6.97
C TYR A 147 2.03 -10.17 -6.77
N PHE A 148 2.66 -9.76 -7.85
CA PHE A 148 3.71 -8.76 -7.84
C PHE A 148 3.48 -7.73 -8.92
N ALA A 149 3.64 -6.46 -8.56
CA ALA A 149 3.58 -5.34 -9.49
C ALA A 149 4.79 -4.43 -9.26
N LEU A 150 5.36 -3.92 -10.35
CA LEU A 150 6.39 -2.88 -10.32
C LEU A 150 5.78 -1.62 -10.92
N THR A 151 5.78 -0.51 -10.19
CA THR A 151 5.26 0.78 -10.64
C THR A 151 6.19 1.88 -10.16
N ASP A 152 6.69 2.70 -11.08
CA ASP A 152 7.62 3.79 -10.78
C ASP A 152 8.81 3.34 -9.89
N ASP A 153 9.42 2.21 -10.26
CA ASP A 153 10.53 1.56 -9.55
C ASP A 153 10.21 1.09 -8.11
N VAL A 154 8.94 1.12 -7.69
CA VAL A 154 8.47 0.55 -6.42
C VAL A 154 7.81 -0.79 -6.69
N GLY A 155 8.43 -1.87 -6.21
CA GLY A 155 7.80 -3.18 -6.22
C GLY A 155 6.80 -3.30 -5.10
N ARG A 156 5.65 -3.91 -5.39
CA ARG A 156 4.67 -4.36 -4.41
C ARG A 156 4.47 -5.85 -4.56
N ALA A 157 4.58 -6.56 -3.46
CA ALA A 157 4.14 -7.94 -3.32
C ALA A 157 2.83 -7.98 -2.54
N ASP A 158 1.86 -8.75 -3.02
CA ASP A 158 0.66 -9.14 -2.33
C ASP A 158 0.66 -10.68 -2.19
N ALA A 159 0.42 -11.19 -0.99
CA ALA A 159 0.40 -12.63 -0.69
C ALA A 159 -0.78 -12.99 0.20
N PHE A 160 -1.44 -14.10 -0.11
CA PHE A 160 -2.67 -14.54 0.54
C PHE A 160 -2.46 -15.84 1.31
N ALA A 161 -2.05 -15.71 2.58
CA ALA A 161 -1.94 -16.83 3.50
C ALA A 161 -3.20 -16.86 4.37
N ASP A 162 -4.26 -17.49 3.87
CA ASP A 162 -5.61 -17.40 4.47
C ASP A 162 -5.60 -17.61 6.01
N PRO A 163 -6.30 -16.76 6.78
CA PRO A 163 -7.22 -15.68 6.36
C PRO A 163 -6.52 -14.33 6.12
N TYR A 164 -5.21 -14.30 5.88
CA TYR A 164 -4.43 -13.07 5.84
C TYR A 164 -4.15 -12.57 4.42
N TRP A 165 -4.32 -11.27 4.23
CA TRP A 165 -3.73 -10.51 3.13
C TRP A 165 -2.48 -9.79 3.62
N ILE A 166 -1.34 -10.15 3.05
CA ILE A 166 -0.03 -9.55 3.32
C ILE A 166 0.33 -8.69 2.11
N THR A 167 0.66 -7.42 2.32
CA THR A 167 1.20 -6.54 1.28
C THR A 167 2.52 -5.96 1.75
N THR A 168 3.52 -5.92 0.89
CA THR A 168 4.79 -5.23 1.18
C THR A 168 5.28 -4.49 -0.04
N SER A 169 5.79 -3.27 0.13
CA SER A 169 6.31 -2.45 -0.96
C SER A 169 7.61 -1.73 -0.62
N SER A 170 8.51 -1.64 -1.60
CA SER A 170 9.79 -0.95 -1.49
C SER A 170 10.42 -0.74 -2.88
N THR A 171 11.29 0.25 -3.00
CA THR A 171 12.21 0.39 -4.15
C THR A 171 13.27 -0.70 -4.19
N LEU A 172 13.50 -1.40 -3.07
CA LEU A 172 14.34 -2.60 -3.03
C LEU A 172 13.70 -3.80 -3.73
N PHE A 173 12.39 -3.74 -3.98
CA PHE A 173 11.67 -4.85 -4.57
C PHE A 173 11.64 -4.75 -6.09
N THR A 174 12.73 -5.11 -6.75
CA THR A 174 12.81 -5.04 -8.23
C THR A 174 12.18 -6.25 -8.93
N GLU A 175 11.98 -7.34 -8.19
CA GLU A 175 11.38 -8.58 -8.69
C GLU A 175 10.67 -9.35 -7.56
N PRO A 176 9.79 -10.34 -7.85
CA PRO A 176 9.06 -11.04 -6.81
C PRO A 176 9.94 -11.65 -5.72
N GLY A 177 11.09 -12.21 -6.10
CA GLY A 177 12.04 -12.84 -5.17
C GLY A 177 12.65 -11.88 -4.15
N SER A 178 12.81 -10.61 -4.52
CA SER A 178 13.37 -9.58 -3.63
C SER A 178 12.42 -9.21 -2.48
N ALA A 179 11.10 -9.34 -2.66
CA ALA A 179 10.12 -9.16 -1.58
C ALA A 179 9.89 -10.44 -0.75
N GLN A 180 10.28 -11.60 -1.27
CA GLN A 180 9.98 -12.91 -0.67
C GLN A 180 10.46 -13.05 0.79
N PRO A 181 11.66 -12.60 1.20
CA PRO A 181 12.10 -12.73 2.60
C PRO A 181 11.14 -12.06 3.59
N VAL A 182 10.61 -10.89 3.24
CA VAL A 182 9.62 -10.17 4.05
C VAL A 182 8.29 -10.91 4.07
N VAL A 183 7.80 -11.37 2.92
CA VAL A 183 6.56 -12.15 2.82
C VAL A 183 6.64 -13.44 3.64
N ASP A 184 7.75 -14.18 3.54
CA ASP A 184 7.95 -15.45 4.24
C ASP A 184 8.04 -15.25 5.78
N ALA A 185 8.73 -14.21 6.25
CA ALA A 185 8.79 -13.87 7.67
C ALA A 185 7.39 -13.64 8.27
N VAL A 186 6.57 -12.84 7.57
CA VAL A 186 5.20 -12.53 8.01
C VAL A 186 4.33 -13.78 8.02
N ARG A 187 4.40 -14.61 6.98
CA ARG A 187 3.65 -15.87 6.91
C ARG A 187 4.01 -16.79 8.07
N GLN A 188 5.29 -16.86 8.42
CA GLN A 188 5.76 -17.67 9.53
C GLN A 188 5.28 -17.13 10.88
N ALA A 189 5.28 -15.80 11.07
CA ALA A 189 4.80 -15.15 12.29
C ALA A 189 3.27 -15.28 12.50
N LEU A 190 2.52 -15.41 11.40
CA LEU A 190 1.06 -15.55 11.41
C LEU A 190 0.60 -17.01 11.43
N ALA A 191 1.51 -17.97 11.20
CA ALA A 191 1.19 -19.38 11.29
C ALA A 191 0.69 -19.68 12.72
N PRO A 192 -0.38 -20.47 12.89
CA PRO A 192 -0.79 -20.93 14.20
C PRO A 192 0.42 -21.57 14.88
N ALA A 193 0.75 -21.14 16.10
CA ALA A 193 1.86 -21.72 16.86
C ALA A 193 1.67 -23.24 16.86
N ALA A 194 2.50 -23.95 16.10
CA ALA A 194 2.49 -25.40 16.10
C ALA A 194 2.90 -25.81 17.51
N SER A 195 1.90 -26.19 18.31
CA SER A 195 1.97 -26.90 19.58
C SER A 195 3.31 -26.74 20.32
N SER A 196 3.41 -25.70 21.17
CA SER A 196 4.47 -25.56 22.17
C SER A 196 4.40 -26.63 23.29
N THR A 197 3.93 -27.83 22.98
CA THR A 197 3.81 -29.00 23.85
C THR A 197 4.39 -30.22 23.14
N ALA A 198 5.69 -30.19 22.88
CA ALA A 198 6.48 -31.42 22.80
C ALA A 198 7.47 -31.40 23.97
N THR A 199 6.96 -31.72 25.16
CA THR A 199 7.83 -32.16 26.26
C THR A 199 8.57 -33.42 25.78
N PRO A 200 9.91 -33.48 25.83
CA PRO A 200 10.60 -34.73 25.58
C PRO A 200 10.24 -35.70 26.71
N ALA A 201 9.57 -36.80 26.36
CA ALA A 201 9.50 -37.97 27.22
C ALA A 201 10.67 -38.88 26.83
N GLY A 202 11.55 -39.18 27.78
CA GLY A 202 12.62 -40.18 27.66
C GLY A 202 13.97 -39.67 28.10
#